data_AF-A0A821VZU3-F1
#
_entry.id   AF-A0A821VZU3-F1
#
_cell.length_a   1.000
_cell.length_b   1.000
_cell.length_c   1.000
_cell.angle_alpha   90.00
_cell.angle_beta   90.00
_cell.angle_gamma   90.00
#
_symmetry.space_group_name_H-M   'P 1'
#
loop_
_entity.id
_entity.type
_entity.pdbx_description
1 polymer ?
#
loop_
_entity_poly.entity_id
_entity_poly.type
_entity_poly.pdbx_seq_one_letter_code
_entity_poly.pdbx_strand_id
1 'polypeptide(L)' 'TPYRGEPVDVWSCGVILTAMLTGELPWDQPSYPNS' A
#
# COMPACT_ATOMS: atom_id res chain seq x y z
N THR A 1 24.31 0.37 7.37
CA THR A 1 23.80 1.06 6.16
C THR A 1 22.64 1.95 6.57
N PRO A 2 22.56 3.22 6.15
CA PRO A 2 21.63 4.17 6.77
C PRO A 2 20.19 3.94 6.26
N TYR A 3 19.22 3.97 7.17
CA TYR A 3 17.80 3.95 6.85
C TYR A 3 17.48 5.22 6.05
N ARG A 4 17.29 5.07 4.74
CA ARG A 4 16.83 6.16 3.87
C ARG A 4 15.33 6.32 4.08
N GLY A 5 14.94 7.21 5.00
CA GLY A 5 13.54 7.56 5.25
C GLY A 5 12.88 8.26 4.06
N GLU A 6 13.60 9.13 3.36
CA GLU A 6 13.03 9.90 2.23
C GLU A 6 12.30 9.07 1.15
N PRO A 7 12.81 7.92 0.65
CA PRO A 7 12.06 7.08 -0.28
C PRO A 7 10.91 6.27 0.36
N VAL A 8 10.95 6.02 1.67
CA VAL A 8 9.92 5.23 2.37
C VAL A 8 8.63 6.02 2.55
N ASP A 9 8.77 7.33 2.76
CA ASP A 9 7.64 8.25 2.93
C ASP A 9 6.90 8.43 1.59
N VAL A 10 7.63 8.48 0.47
CA VAL A 10 7.04 8.56 -0.87
C VAL A 10 6.25 7.29 -1.22
N TRP A 11 6.79 6.11 -0.90
CA TRP A 11 6.08 4.85 -1.11
C TRP A 11 4.80 4.80 -0.28
N SER A 12 4.87 5.18 1.01
CA SER A 12 3.72 5.21 1.92
C SER A 12 2.64 6.19 1.46
N CYS A 13 3.02 7.40 1.01
CA CYS A 13 2.09 8.37 0.45
C CYS A 13 1.39 7.86 -0.82
N GLY A 14 2.12 7.21 -1.73
CA GLY A 14 1.53 6.63 -2.95
C GLY A 14 0.50 5.55 -2.65
N VAL A 15 0.76 4.73 -1.63
CA VAL A 15 -0.14 3.69 -1.14
C VAL A 15 -1.44 4.28 -0.57
N ILE A 16 -1.35 5.31 0.29
CA ILE A 16 -2.52 5.98 0.88
C ILE A 16 -3.34 6.69 -0.20
N LEU A 17 -2.70 7.41 -1.14
CA LEU A 17 -3.37 8.07 -2.26
C LEU A 17 -4.10 7.05 -3.15
N THR A 18 -3.47 5.91 -3.43
CA THR A 18 -4.08 4.83 -4.22
C THR A 18 -5.29 4.25 -3.48
N ALA A 19 -5.21 4.01 -2.17
CA ALA A 19 -6.34 3.54 -1.38
C ALA A 19 -7.49 4.55 -1.33
N MET A 20 -7.19 5.85 -1.17
CA MET A 20 -8.20 6.92 -1.17
C MET A 20 -8.89 7.09 -2.53
N LEU A 21 -8.16 6.90 -3.63
CA LEU A 21 -8.70 6.98 -5.00
C LEU A 21 -9.48 5.74 -5.41
N THR A 22 -9.01 4.56 -5.01
CA THR A 22 -9.60 3.27 -5.39
C THR A 22 -10.76 2.90 -4.47
N GLY A 23 -10.88 3.53 -3.30
CA GLY A 23 -11.95 3.28 -2.31
C GLY A 23 -11.81 1.95 -1.56
N GLU A 24 -10.79 1.16 -1.90
CA GLU A 24 -10.49 -0.18 -1.39
C GLU A 24 -8.98 -0.24 -1.13
N LEU A 25 -8.54 -0.75 0.02
CA LEU A 25 -7.12 -0.95 0.26
C LEU A 25 -6.68 -2.18 -0.55
N PRO A 26 -5.64 -2.10 -1.42
CA PRO A 26 -5.27 -3.20 -2.33
C PRO A 26 -4.83 -4.50 -1.62
N TRP A 27 -4.70 -4.48 -0.29
CA TRP A 27 -4.37 -5.62 0.55
C TRP A 27 -5.54 -6.14 1.40
N ASP A 28 -6.73 -5.56 1.31
CA ASP A 28 -7.89 -5.98 2.11
C ASP A 28 -8.59 -7.24 1.57
N GLN A 29 -8.10 -7.79 0.46
CA GLN A 29 -8.60 -9.05 -0.07
C GLN A 29 -7.47 -10.06 -0.30
N PRO A 30 -7.08 -10.85 0.72
CA PRO A 30 -6.65 -12.21 0.48
C PRO A 30 -7.90 -13.04 0.16
N SER A 31 -8.56 -12.75 -0.98
CA SER A 31 -9.51 -13.70 -1.52
C SER A 31 -8.69 -14.85 -2.11
N TYR A 32 -8.42 -15.86 -1.28
CA TYR A 32 -8.28 -17.22 -1.75
C TYR A 32 -9.68 -17.84 -1.74
N PRO A 33 -10.54 -17.65 -2.77
CA PRO A 33 -11.82 -18.32 -2.82
C PRO A 33 -11.66 -19.66 -3.54
N ASN A 34 -10.93 -20.62 -2.95
CA ASN A 34 -10.93 -22.00 -3.45
C ASN A 34 -10.03 -22.95 -2.65
N SER A 35 -10.61 -23.64 -1.67
CA SER A 35 -10.89 -25.10 -1.68
C SER A 35 -11.17 -25.59 -0.26
#